data_AF-A0A7J7HPI5-F1
#
_entry.id   AF-A0A7J7HPI5-F1
#
_cell.length_a   1.000
_cell.length_b   1.000
_cell.length_c   1.000
_cell.angle_alpha   90.00
_cell.angle_beta   90.00
_cell.angle_gamma   90.00
#
_symmetry.space_group_name_H-M   'P 1'
#
loop_
_entity.id
_entity.type
_entity.pdbx_description
1 polymer ?
#
loop_
_entity_poly.entity_id
_entity_poly.type
_entity_poly.pdbx_seq_one_letter_code
_entity_poly.pdbx_strand_id
1 'polypeptide(L)'
;MLVVQETCIDPLGTIVAYAPIDLKCLDMAASGVDSSNIPILPSGIIISSDGHPILVTRDGASTSSATTTATGGVGGSILTVAFQILACEASSSKKLNMEFVSSINALINSTVQNIKSAFNCTGF
;
A
#
# COMPACT_ATOMS: atom_id res chain seq x y z
N MET A 1 -0.73 20.41 6.91
CA MET A 1 -0.94 18.96 7.11
C MET A 1 0.43 18.34 7.29
N LEU A 2 0.65 17.68 8.42
CA LEU A 2 1.84 16.85 8.64
C LEU A 2 1.50 15.41 8.25
N VAL A 3 2.48 14.63 7.83
CA VAL A 3 2.34 13.19 7.64
C VAL A 3 3.33 12.51 8.55
N VAL A 4 2.85 11.67 9.45
CA VAL A 4 3.72 10.74 10.20
C VAL A 4 3.85 9.50 9.34
N GLN A 5 5.07 9.09 9.06
CA GLN A 5 5.38 7.95 8.19
C GLN A 5 6.38 7.04 8.88
N GLU A 6 6.13 5.74 8.76
CA GLU A 6 7.05 4.68 9.12
C GLU A 6 7.26 3.76 7.91
N THR A 7 8.47 3.23 7.79
CA THR A 7 8.83 2.31 6.71
C THR A 7 9.65 1.17 7.30
N CYS A 8 9.26 -0.04 6.93
CA CYS A 8 9.88 -1.28 7.40
C CYS A 8 10.20 -2.15 6.19
N ILE A 9 11.33 -2.85 6.23
CA ILE A 9 11.67 -3.91 5.28
C ILE A 9 12.02 -5.15 6.10
N ASP A 10 11.32 -6.24 5.82
CA ASP A 10 11.56 -7.55 6.43
C ASP A 10 11.47 -8.66 5.35
N PRO A 11 11.67 -9.94 5.72
CA PRO A 11 11.57 -11.05 4.75
C PRO A 11 10.18 -11.25 4.12
N LEU A 12 9.11 -10.69 4.70
CA LEU A 12 7.75 -10.76 4.18
C LEU A 12 7.47 -9.64 3.16
N GLY A 13 8.18 -8.52 3.25
CA GLY A 13 8.13 -7.46 2.26
C GLY A 13 8.56 -6.10 2.77
N THR A 14 8.22 -5.07 1.99
CA THR A 14 8.41 -3.67 2.35
C THR A 14 7.06 -3.06 2.70
N ILE A 15 6.97 -2.41 3.86
CA ILE A 15 5.79 -1.72 4.35
C ILE A 15 6.08 -0.22 4.38
N VAL A 16 5.16 0.58 3.86
CA VAL A 16 5.11 2.03 4.09
C VAL A 16 3.76 2.34 4.72
N ALA A 17 3.77 2.70 6.01
CA ALA A 17 2.58 3.11 6.74
C ALA A 17 2.67 4.62 7.02
N TYR A 18 1.59 5.34 6.82
CA TYR A 18 1.54 6.77 7.04
C TYR A 18 0.16 7.22 7.53
N ALA A 19 0.12 8.33 8.26
CA ALA A 19 -1.13 8.95 8.68
C ALA A 19 -1.01 10.48 8.54
N PRO A 20 -1.92 11.12 7.77
CA PRO A 20 -2.04 12.57 7.79
C PRO A 20 -2.56 13.06 9.13
N ILE A 21 -1.96 14.12 9.67
CA ILE A 21 -2.34 14.76 10.94
C ILE A 21 -2.41 16.28 10.72
N ASP A 22 -3.46 16.92 11.24
CA ASP A 22 -3.53 18.38 11.28
C ASP A 22 -2.53 18.93 12.32
N LEU A 23 -1.73 19.92 11.93
CA LEU A 23 -0.79 20.56 12.84
C LEU A 23 -1.50 21.15 14.07
N LYS A 24 -2.74 21.65 13.91
CA LYS A 24 -3.52 22.17 15.04
C LYS A 24 -3.87 21.07 16.05
N CYS A 25 -4.27 19.90 15.56
CA CYS A 25 -4.52 18.75 16.40
C CYS A 25 -3.24 18.29 17.11
N LEU A 26 -2.11 18.30 16.41
CA LEU A 26 -0.82 17.95 17.01
C LEU A 26 -0.40 18.95 18.10
N ASP A 27 -0.57 20.25 17.88
CA ASP A 27 -0.26 21.30 18.86
C ASP A 27 -1.17 21.21 20.11
N MET A 28 -2.45 20.92 19.92
CA MET A 28 -3.37 20.61 21.02
C MET A 28 -2.89 19.40 21.84
N ALA A 29 -2.52 18.31 21.17
CA ALA A 29 -2.01 17.12 21.86
C ALA A 29 -0.68 17.41 22.58
N ALA A 30 0.23 18.16 21.96
CA ALA A 30 1.54 18.52 22.53
C ALA A 30 1.42 19.48 23.72
N SER A 31 0.40 20.32 23.75
CA SER A 31 0.08 21.21 24.88
C SER A 31 -0.63 20.50 26.04
N GLY A 32 -0.88 19.18 25.92
CA GLY A 32 -1.51 18.37 26.96
C GLY A 32 -3.04 18.50 27.01
N VAL A 33 -3.66 19.06 25.97
CA VAL A 33 -5.13 19.05 25.81
C VAL A 33 -5.60 17.64 25.45
N ASP A 34 -6.82 17.27 25.83
CA ASP A 34 -7.41 15.96 25.52
C ASP A 34 -7.39 15.69 24.00
N SER A 35 -6.64 14.66 23.62
CA SER A 35 -6.43 14.22 22.23
C SER A 35 -7.30 13.02 21.85
N SER A 36 -8.21 12.57 22.73
CA SER A 36 -9.03 11.36 22.51
C SER A 36 -9.89 11.41 21.24
N ASN A 37 -10.24 12.61 20.79
CA ASN A 37 -11.09 12.85 19.63
C ASN A 37 -10.32 13.24 18.35
N ILE A 38 -8.98 13.24 18.38
CA ILE A 38 -8.17 13.52 17.19
C ILE A 38 -8.09 12.24 16.35
N PRO A 39 -8.72 12.19 15.17
CA PRO A 39 -8.64 11.00 14.33
C PRO A 39 -7.26 10.90 13.70
N ILE A 40 -6.57 9.78 13.94
CA ILE A 40 -5.39 9.37 13.18
C ILE A 40 -5.85 8.23 12.27
N LEU A 41 -5.65 8.40 10.96
CA LEU A 41 -6.13 7.46 9.95
C LEU A 41 -4.95 6.84 9.18
N PRO A 42 -4.35 5.76 9.73
CA PRO A 42 -3.30 5.01 9.06
C PRO A 42 -3.74 4.55 7.67
N SER A 43 -2.87 4.75 6.71
CA SER A 43 -2.96 4.24 5.35
C SER A 43 -1.58 3.81 4.92
N GLY A 44 -1.47 3.02 3.86
CA GLY A 44 -0.16 2.52 3.47
C GLY A 44 -0.19 1.46 2.39
N ILE A 45 1.01 0.95 2.12
CA ILE A 45 1.24 -0.09 1.13
C ILE A 45 2.19 -1.15 1.66
N ILE A 46 2.03 -2.35 1.12
CA ILE A 46 2.96 -3.46 1.30
C ILE A 46 3.34 -3.98 -0.08
N ILE A 47 4.64 -4.11 -0.34
CA ILE A 47 5.18 -4.77 -1.53
C ILE A 47 5.85 -6.06 -1.06
N SER A 48 5.32 -7.20 -1.51
CA SER A 48 5.82 -8.53 -1.16
C SER A 48 6.14 -9.33 -2.42
N SER A 49 6.98 -10.36 -2.30
CA SER A 49 7.21 -11.30 -3.40
C SER A 49 5.91 -12.03 -3.72
N ASP A 50 5.68 -12.33 -5.01
CA ASP A 50 4.56 -13.16 -5.45
C ASP A 50 4.72 -14.66 -5.14
N GLY A 51 5.81 -15.03 -4.46
CA GLY A 51 6.11 -16.42 -4.08
C GLY A 51 6.56 -17.30 -5.25
N HIS A 52 6.68 -16.74 -6.46
CA HIS A 52 7.22 -17.48 -7.59
C HIS A 52 8.75 -17.53 -7.52
N PRO A 53 9.36 -18.71 -7.71
CA PRO A 53 10.81 -18.82 -7.68
C PRO A 53 11.43 -17.98 -8.80
N ILE A 54 12.23 -16.98 -8.43
CA ILE A 54 13.05 -16.24 -9.38
C ILE A 54 14.13 -17.19 -9.87
N LEU A 55 13.96 -17.69 -11.09
CA LEU A 55 14.98 -18.51 -11.75
C LEU A 55 16.10 -17.56 -12.19
N VAL A 56 17.05 -17.32 -11.29
CA VAL A 56 18.28 -16.60 -11.62
C VAL A 56 18.95 -17.41 -12.72
N THR A 57 19.01 -16.85 -13.93
CA THR A 57 19.70 -17.48 -15.05
C THR A 57 21.18 -17.46 -14.68
N ARG A 58 21.64 -18.50 -13.99
CA ARG A 58 23.05 -18.72 -13.73
C ARG A 58 23.67 -19.05 -15.07
N ASP A 59 24.45 -18.12 -15.61
CA ASP A 59 25.31 -18.34 -16.76
C ASP A 59 26.40 -19.35 -16.37
N GLY A 60 26.05 -20.63 -16.37
CA GLY A 60 26.85 -21.71 -15.86
C GLY A 60 26.48 -23.01 -16.54
N ALA A 61 27.32 -23.44 -17.48
CA ALA A 61 27.24 -24.74 -18.12
C ALA A 61 27.18 -25.85 -17.07
N SER A 62 26.07 -26.57 -16.98
CA SER A 62 25.98 -27.82 -16.23
C SER A 62 24.94 -28.74 -16.86
N THR A 63 25.46 -29.82 -17.43
CA THR A 63 24.73 -30.96 -17.96
C THR A 63 24.26 -31.84 -16.80
N SER A 64 23.01 -31.72 -16.38
CA SER A 64 22.34 -32.79 -15.64
C SER A 64 20.83 -32.62 -15.70
N SER A 65 20.19 -33.70 -16.14
CA SER A 65 18.75 -33.84 -16.38
C SER A 65 17.96 -33.65 -15.09
N ALA A 66 17.30 -32.50 -14.95
CA ALA A 66 16.13 -32.34 -14.10
C ALA A 66 15.06 -31.64 -14.95
N THR A 67 13.97 -32.35 -15.21
CA THR A 67 12.75 -31.80 -15.80
C THR A 67 12.12 -30.82 -14.81
N THR A 68 12.60 -29.58 -14.79
CA THR A 68 11.84 -28.46 -14.23
C THR A 68 11.47 -27.58 -15.39
N THR A 69 10.18 -27.55 -15.69
CA THR A 69 9.54 -26.71 -16.70
C THR A 69 10.16 -25.31 -16.72
N ALA A 70 11.03 -25.08 -17.69
CA ALA A 70 11.60 -23.78 -18.02
C ALA A 70 10.50 -22.92 -18.66
N THR A 71 9.59 -22.41 -17.85
CA THR A 71 8.83 -21.21 -18.19
C THR A 71 9.61 -20.06 -17.61
N GLY A 72 10.20 -19.21 -18.47
CA GLY A 72 10.90 -17.98 -18.08
C GLY A 72 9.95 -16.95 -17.45
N GLY A 73 9.41 -17.29 -16.28
CA GLY A 73 8.60 -16.40 -15.47
C GLY A 73 9.51 -15.38 -14.83
N VAL A 74 9.42 -14.13 -15.29
CA VAL A 74 9.87 -12.98 -14.52
C VAL A 74 9.05 -13.00 -13.22
N GLY A 75 9.68 -13.33 -12.09
CA GLY A 75 9.03 -13.23 -10.79
C GLY A 75 8.52 -11.81 -10.57
N GLY A 76 7.29 -11.68 -10.11
CA GLY A 76 6.58 -10.43 -9.87
C GLY A 76 6.55 -10.04 -8.40
N SER A 77 5.65 -9.12 -8.09
CA SER A 77 5.41 -8.66 -6.72
C SER A 77 3.92 -8.43 -6.49
N ILE A 78 3.49 -8.68 -5.26
CA ILE A 78 2.13 -8.40 -4.81
C ILE A 78 2.13 -7.04 -4.12
N LEU A 79 1.35 -6.10 -4.66
CA LEU A 79 1.07 -4.82 -4.05
C LEU A 79 -0.24 -4.91 -3.25
N THR A 80 -0.14 -4.71 -1.94
CA THR A 80 -1.30 -4.50 -1.07
C THR A 80 -1.40 -3.03 -0.74
N VAL A 81 -2.59 -2.44 -0.89
CA VAL A 81 -2.87 -1.05 -0.53
C VAL A 81 -3.96 -1.05 0.54
N ALA A 82 -3.74 -0.30 1.62
CA ALA A 82 -4.67 -0.20 2.73
C ALA A 82 -4.97 1.28 3.03
N PHE A 83 -6.25 1.59 3.20
CA PHE A 83 -6.70 2.92 3.60
C PHE A 83 -7.65 2.82 4.78
N GLN A 84 -7.42 3.65 5.79
CA GLN A 84 -8.42 3.98 6.78
C GLN A 84 -8.99 5.36 6.43
N ILE A 85 -10.30 5.44 6.19
CA ILE A 85 -10.97 6.68 5.78
C ILE A 85 -12.22 6.85 6.62
N LEU A 86 -12.39 8.04 7.21
CA LEU A 86 -13.63 8.40 7.89
C LEU A 86 -14.64 8.90 6.86
N ALA A 87 -15.79 8.23 6.79
CA ALA A 87 -16.93 8.70 6.03
C ALA A 87 -17.77 9.64 6.90
N CYS A 88 -17.85 10.92 6.56
CA CYS A 88 -18.79 11.83 7.20
C CYS A 88 -20.20 11.58 6.64
N GLU A 89 -21.00 10.75 7.30
CA GLU A 89 -22.44 10.67 7.02
C GLU A 89 -23.17 11.82 7.73
N ALA A 90 -23.42 12.92 7.01
CA ALA A 90 -24.26 14.01 7.50
C ALA A 90 -25.77 13.68 7.50
N SER A 91 -26.17 12.46 7.13
CA SER A 91 -27.58 12.04 7.12
C SER A 91 -27.77 10.69 7.78
N SER A 92 -28.80 10.61 8.63
CA SER A 92 -29.23 9.49 9.48
C SER A 92 -29.71 8.24 8.71
N SER A 93 -29.05 7.88 7.60
CA SER A 93 -29.36 6.69 6.84
C SER A 93 -28.08 5.89 6.69
N LYS A 94 -28.11 4.67 7.24
CA LYS A 94 -27.05 3.65 7.32
C LYS A 94 -26.57 3.13 5.95
N LYS A 95 -26.67 3.96 4.91
CA LYS A 95 -26.52 3.62 3.50
C LYS A 95 -25.37 4.44 2.94
N LEU A 96 -24.23 3.77 2.76
CA LEU A 96 -23.04 4.35 2.16
C LEU A 96 -23.40 5.07 0.86
N ASN A 97 -23.03 6.35 0.77
CA ASN A 97 -23.24 7.17 -0.42
C ASN A 97 -22.48 6.54 -1.61
N MET A 98 -23.16 6.28 -2.73
CA MET A 98 -22.51 5.76 -3.94
C MET A 98 -21.43 6.71 -4.47
N GLU A 99 -21.55 8.01 -4.24
CA GLU A 99 -20.52 9.00 -4.56
C GLU A 99 -19.25 8.79 -3.72
N PHE A 100 -19.39 8.48 -2.43
CA PHE A 100 -18.26 8.17 -1.56
C PHE A 100 -17.56 6.88 -1.99
N VAL A 101 -18.33 5.85 -2.37
CA VAL A 101 -17.78 4.60 -2.93
C VAL A 101 -17.01 4.87 -4.24
N SER A 102 -17.58 5.68 -5.13
CA SER A 102 -16.91 6.08 -6.38
C SER A 102 -15.60 6.81 -6.11
N SER A 103 -15.61 7.73 -5.13
CA SER A 103 -14.43 8.49 -4.73
C SER A 103 -13.32 7.59 -4.15
N ILE A 104 -13.67 6.61 -3.30
CA ILE A 104 -12.72 5.61 -2.79
C ILE A 104 -12.13 4.80 -3.94
N ASN A 105 -12.95 4.34 -4.88
CA ASN A 105 -12.45 3.55 -6.01
C ASN A 105 -11.48 4.36 -6.88
N ALA A 106 -11.79 5.64 -7.14
CA ALA A 106 -10.89 6.55 -7.83
C ALA A 106 -9.57 6.76 -7.07
N LEU A 107 -9.62 6.91 -5.74
CA LEU A 107 -8.43 7.02 -4.89
C LEU A 107 -7.54 5.78 -4.95
N ILE A 108 -8.13 4.59 -4.81
CA ILE A 108 -7.39 3.31 -4.89
C ILE A 108 -6.75 3.18 -6.27
N ASN A 109 -7.51 3.40 -7.33
CA ASN A 109 -7.00 3.27 -8.70
C ASN A 109 -5.87 4.27 -8.97
N SER A 110 -6.05 5.55 -8.62
CA SER A 110 -5.00 6.57 -8.76
C SER A 110 -3.73 6.20 -7.98
N THR A 111 -3.89 5.69 -6.75
CA THR A 111 -2.74 5.26 -5.93
C THR A 111 -1.98 4.11 -6.60
N VAL A 112 -2.69 3.08 -7.06
CA VAL A 112 -2.06 1.95 -7.76
C VAL A 112 -1.35 2.41 -9.04
N GLN A 113 -1.95 3.30 -9.83
CA GLN A 113 -1.31 3.82 -11.05
C GLN A 113 -0.06 4.65 -10.74
N ASN A 114 -0.11 5.50 -9.71
CA ASN A 114 1.05 6.29 -9.29
C ASN A 114 2.20 5.39 -8.81
N ILE A 115 1.89 4.33 -8.07
CA ILE A 115 2.89 3.34 -7.64
C ILE A 115 3.49 2.63 -8.84
N LYS A 116 2.64 2.10 -9.75
CA LYS A 116 3.12 1.46 -10.98
C LYS A 116 4.02 2.39 -11.80
N SER A 117 3.63 3.67 -11.93
CA SER A 117 4.45 4.68 -12.62
C SER A 117 5.78 4.93 -11.90
N ALA A 118 5.79 5.01 -10.57
CA ALA A 118 7.01 5.23 -9.79
C ALA A 118 8.00 4.06 -9.91
N PHE A 119 7.50 2.83 -10.08
CA PHE A 119 8.29 1.62 -10.28
C PHE A 119 8.49 1.25 -11.76
N ASN A 120 8.06 2.10 -12.71
CA ASN A 120 8.10 1.83 -14.16
C ASN A 120 7.44 0.50 -14.58
N CYS A 121 6.41 0.06 -13.85
CA CYS A 121 5.63 -1.14 -14.15
C CYS A 121 4.53 -0.87 -15.21
N THR A 122 4.90 -0.22 -16.32
CA THR A 122 3.98 0.11 -17.41
C THR A 122 3.92 -1.04 -18.42
N GLY A 123 3.10 -2.06 -18.16
CA GLY A 123 2.84 -3.10 -19.15
C GLY A 123 2.21 -4.37 -18.60
N PHE A 124 0.91 -4.54 -18.88
CA PHE A 124 0.28 -5.80 -19.27
C PHE A 124 -0.75 -5.49 -20.34
#